data_AF-A0A3A2Z317-F1
#
_entry.id   AF-A0A3A2Z317-F1
#
_cell.length_a   1.000
_cell.length_b   1.000
_cell.length_c   1.000
_cell.angle_alpha   90.00
_cell.angle_beta   90.00
_cell.angle_gamma   90.00
#
_symmetry.space_group_name_H-M   'P 1'
#
loop_
_entity.id
_entity.type
_entity.pdbx_description
1 polymer ?
#
loop_
_entity_poly.entity_id
_entity_poly.type
_entity_poly.pdbx_seq_one_letter_code
_entity_poly.pdbx_strand_id
1 'polypeptide(L)'
;LHHEGLRIRLIAPPLLAAGSPVLVDTIHNDAAPVISSSNAKEIPDSYMVVFKKHVSERAATAHHSWVQEAHVSHESRKLELRKRSQVPMSDETVFEGLRHTYNIPGGLLGYAGHFDEGVIELVRRHPDVEYIERDSE
;
A
#
# COMPACT_ATOMS: atom_id res chain seq x y z
N LEU A 1 11.39 -84.17 8.30
CA LEU A 1 10.25 -83.91 7.40
C LEU A 1 10.27 -82.42 7.02
N HIS A 2 9.97 -82.14 5.76
CA HIS A 2 10.14 -80.90 5.02
C HIS A 2 9.22 -79.73 5.46
N HIS A 3 9.44 -78.56 4.82
CA HIS A 3 8.60 -77.35 4.68
C HIS A 3 8.89 -76.20 5.66
N GLU A 4 8.95 -74.93 5.27
CA GLU A 4 8.96 -74.22 3.98
C GLU A 4 9.44 -72.77 4.26
N GLY A 5 10.08 -72.13 3.29
CA GLY A 5 10.59 -70.76 3.44
C GLY A 5 9.48 -69.71 3.37
N LEU A 6 9.33 -68.90 4.43
CA LEU A 6 8.41 -67.77 4.45
C LEU A 6 9.10 -66.50 3.93
N ARG A 7 8.78 -66.12 2.69
CA ARG A 7 9.23 -64.84 2.10
C ARG A 7 8.31 -63.71 2.55
N ILE A 8 8.81 -62.87 3.45
CA ILE A 8 8.15 -61.64 3.88
C ILE A 8 8.24 -60.62 2.75
N ARG A 9 7.11 -60.25 2.14
CA ARG A 9 7.03 -59.12 1.21
C ARG A 9 6.66 -57.87 1.99
N LEU A 10 7.61 -56.96 2.11
CA LEU A 10 7.43 -55.63 2.69
C LEU A 10 6.68 -54.75 1.68
N ILE A 11 5.47 -54.33 2.02
CA ILE A 11 4.66 -53.42 1.20
C ILE A 11 4.81 -52.03 1.80
N ALA A 12 5.48 -51.12 1.09
CA ALA A 12 5.62 -49.73 1.51
C ALA A 12 4.35 -48.93 1.12
N PRO A 13 3.76 -48.12 2.02
CA PRO A 13 2.61 -47.30 1.69
C PRO A 13 3.02 -46.10 0.81
N PRO A 14 2.14 -45.64 -0.11
CA PRO A 14 2.43 -44.49 -0.96
C PRO A 14 2.44 -43.20 -0.13
N LEU A 15 3.55 -42.46 -0.19
CA LEU A 15 3.67 -41.13 0.41
C LEU A 15 2.95 -40.12 -0.51
N LEU A 16 1.80 -39.62 -0.06
CA LEU A 16 1.11 -38.52 -0.72
C LEU A 16 1.87 -37.22 -0.45
N ALA A 17 2.59 -36.72 -1.45
CA ALA A 17 3.17 -35.38 -1.40
C ALA A 17 2.06 -34.36 -1.61
N ALA A 18 1.68 -33.64 -0.55
CA ALA A 18 0.83 -32.46 -0.66
C ALA A 18 1.67 -31.31 -1.23
N GLY A 19 1.42 -30.93 -2.48
CA GLY A 19 1.98 -29.70 -3.05
C GLY A 19 1.26 -28.49 -2.48
N SER A 20 1.92 -27.70 -1.64
CA SER A 20 1.38 -26.39 -1.23
C SER A 20 1.29 -25.48 -2.45
N PRO A 21 0.15 -24.79 -2.68
CA PRO A 21 0.10 -23.78 -3.72
C PRO A 21 1.06 -22.65 -3.35
N VAL A 22 2.05 -22.42 -4.21
CA VAL A 22 2.86 -21.19 -4.15
C VAL A 22 1.95 -20.08 -4.67
N LEU A 23 1.46 -19.23 -3.76
CA LEU A 23 0.83 -17.98 -4.13
C LEU A 23 1.92 -17.14 -4.80
N VAL A 24 1.84 -17.02 -6.13
CA VAL A 24 2.72 -16.14 -6.90
C VAL A 24 2.25 -14.72 -6.60
N ASP A 25 2.90 -14.12 -5.60
CA ASP A 25 2.81 -12.70 -5.32
C ASP A 25 3.28 -11.95 -6.58
N THR A 26 2.35 -11.30 -7.26
CA THR A 26 2.63 -10.42 -8.40
C THR A 26 3.67 -9.40 -7.97
N ILE A 27 4.67 -9.10 -8.82
CA ILE A 27 5.84 -8.23 -8.53
C ILE A 27 5.43 -6.73 -8.40
N HIS A 28 4.50 -6.45 -7.50
CA HIS A 28 4.18 -5.15 -6.93
C HIS A 28 4.25 -5.39 -5.43
N ASN A 29 5.32 -4.91 -4.79
CA ASN A 29 5.69 -5.14 -3.38
C ASN A 29 4.59 -4.73 -2.37
N ASP A 30 3.46 -5.43 -2.36
CA ASP A 30 2.19 -5.18 -1.65
C ASP A 30 1.67 -3.73 -1.70
N ALA A 31 2.18 -2.91 -2.63
CA ALA A 31 1.87 -1.49 -2.68
C ALA A 31 0.58 -1.24 -3.47
N ALA A 32 -0.33 -0.47 -2.87
CA ALA A 32 -1.58 -0.06 -3.48
C ALA A 32 -1.35 0.63 -4.84
N PRO A 33 -2.16 0.33 -5.86
CA PRO A 33 -2.04 0.95 -7.17
C PRO A 33 -2.38 2.45 -7.12
N VAL A 34 -1.70 3.23 -7.96
CA VAL A 34 -2.08 4.61 -8.27
C VAL A 34 -2.78 4.61 -9.61
N ILE A 35 -4.01 5.12 -9.66
CA ILE A 35 -4.84 5.18 -10.85
C ILE A 35 -5.08 6.63 -11.27
N SER A 36 -5.30 6.84 -12.56
CA SER A 36 -5.61 8.13 -13.16
C SER A 36 -6.83 8.01 -14.06
N SER A 37 -7.61 9.08 -14.15
CA SER A 37 -8.71 9.17 -15.11
C SER A 37 -8.17 9.26 -16.55
N SER A 38 -8.69 8.42 -17.47
CA SER A 38 -8.14 8.27 -18.82
C SER A 38 -8.35 9.47 -19.76
N ASN A 39 -9.22 10.42 -19.40
CA ASN A 39 -9.63 11.53 -20.27
C ASN A 39 -9.64 12.90 -19.54
N ALA A 40 -9.08 12.98 -18.34
CA ALA A 40 -9.08 14.20 -17.54
C ALA A 40 -7.64 14.67 -17.28
N LYS A 41 -7.47 15.98 -17.10
CA LYS A 41 -6.14 16.53 -16.85
C LYS A 41 -5.84 16.42 -15.37
N GLU A 42 -4.77 15.72 -15.01
CA GLU A 42 -4.38 15.56 -13.61
C GLU A 42 -4.12 16.92 -12.96
N ILE A 43 -4.67 17.10 -11.76
CA ILE A 43 -4.30 18.20 -10.86
C ILE A 43 -3.00 17.76 -10.18
N PRO A 44 -1.89 18.50 -10.35
CA PRO A 44 -0.61 18.11 -9.77
C PRO A 44 -0.73 17.83 -8.27
N ASP A 45 -0.11 16.72 -7.88
CA ASP A 45 0.10 16.31 -6.48
C ASP A 45 -1.17 16.21 -5.61
N SER A 46 -2.34 16.14 -6.23
CA SER A 46 -3.63 16.02 -5.56
C SER A 46 -4.12 14.58 -5.69
N TYR A 47 -4.45 13.97 -4.55
CA TYR A 47 -4.72 12.54 -4.47
C TYR A 47 -5.95 12.26 -3.61
N MET A 48 -6.67 11.21 -4.01
CA MET A 48 -7.71 10.56 -3.21
C MET A 48 -7.22 9.17 -2.79
N VAL A 49 -7.17 8.93 -1.49
CA VAL A 49 -6.76 7.66 -0.89
C VAL A 49 -8.00 6.91 -0.45
N VAL A 50 -8.14 5.67 -0.94
CA VAL A 50 -9.29 4.82 -0.63
C VAL A 50 -8.84 3.65 0.23
N PHE A 51 -9.55 3.43 1.35
CA PHE A 51 -9.28 2.35 2.28
C PHE A 51 -9.92 1.04 1.85
N LYS A 52 -9.31 -0.06 2.27
CA LYS A 52 -9.87 -1.41 2.13
C LYS A 52 -11.18 -1.52 2.93
N LYS A 53 -12.10 -2.34 2.42
CA LYS A 53 -13.45 -2.55 3.01
C LYS A 53 -13.48 -2.97 4.49
N HIS A 54 -12.43 -3.61 5.00
CA HIS A 54 -12.37 -4.05 6.40
C HIS A 54 -11.82 -2.99 7.36
N VAL A 55 -11.38 -1.84 6.86
CA VAL A 55 -10.83 -0.77 7.68
C VAL A 55 -11.97 -0.13 8.47
N SER A 56 -11.84 -0.11 9.79
CA SER A 56 -12.80 0.56 10.67
C SER A 56 -12.59 2.08 10.67
N GLU A 57 -13.61 2.85 11.02
CA GLU A 57 -13.49 4.31 11.19
C GLU A 57 -12.38 4.71 12.17
N ARG A 58 -12.17 3.91 13.22
CA ARG A 58 -11.08 4.12 14.18
C ARG A 58 -9.71 3.92 13.54
N ALA A 59 -9.55 2.88 12.72
CA ALA A 59 -8.31 2.62 11.99
C ALA A 59 -8.04 3.71 10.94
N ALA A 60 -9.07 4.12 10.19
CA ALA A 60 -8.98 5.24 9.26
C ALA A 60 -8.56 6.53 9.97
N THR A 61 -9.16 6.83 11.13
CA THR A 61 -8.77 7.99 11.96
C THR A 61 -7.30 7.93 12.38
N ALA A 62 -6.82 6.76 12.80
CA ALA A 62 -5.41 6.58 13.15
C ALA A 62 -4.50 6.79 11.93
N HIS A 63 -4.90 6.29 10.76
CA HIS A 63 -4.17 6.52 9.52
C HIS A 63 -4.16 7.99 9.10
N HIS A 64 -5.25 8.75 9.32
CA HIS A 64 -5.28 10.20 9.08
C HIS A 64 -4.28 10.96 9.94
N SER A 65 -4.11 10.58 11.22
CA SER A 65 -3.07 11.17 12.07
C SER A 65 -1.68 10.79 11.58
N TRP A 66 -1.46 9.51 11.25
CA TRP A 66 -0.19 9.04 10.72
C TRP A 66 0.23 9.74 9.43
N VAL A 67 -0.67 9.93 8.46
CA VAL A 67 -0.33 10.58 7.19
C VAL A 67 0.02 12.06 7.37
N GLN A 68 -0.62 12.76 8.32
CA GLN A 68 -0.26 14.13 8.67
C GLN A 68 1.14 14.20 9.27
N GLU A 69 1.50 13.29 10.17
CA GLU A 69 2.84 13.19 10.74
C GLU A 69 3.89 12.83 9.68
N ALA A 70 3.57 11.89 8.79
CA ALA A 70 4.42 11.48 7.67
C ALA A 70 4.70 12.67 6.74
N HIS A 71 3.66 13.45 6.42
CA HIS A 71 3.77 14.67 5.61
C HIS A 71 4.69 15.71 6.27
N VAL A 72 4.46 16.06 7.54
CA VAL A 72 5.30 17.03 8.27
C VAL A 72 6.75 16.57 8.36
N SER A 73 6.97 15.28 8.64
CA SER A 73 8.30 14.68 8.73
C SER A 73 9.02 14.70 7.38
N HIS A 74 8.29 14.42 6.30
CA HIS A 74 8.81 14.43 4.93
C HIS A 74 9.28 15.82 4.51
N GLU A 75 8.45 16.84 4.74
CA GLU A 75 8.76 18.23 4.42
C GLU A 75 9.93 18.74 5.25
N SER A 76 9.97 18.42 6.55
CA SER A 76 11.10 18.77 7.42
C SER A 76 12.41 18.15 6.91
N ARG A 77 12.40 16.88 6.52
CA ARG A 77 13.60 16.21 5.95
C ARG A 77 14.04 16.85 4.64
N LYS A 78 13.11 17.19 3.74
CA LYS A 78 13.44 17.89 2.49
C LYS A 78 14.08 19.25 2.77
N LEU A 79 13.55 20.01 3.73
CA LEU A 79 14.12 21.29 4.14
C LEU A 79 15.55 21.15 4.68
N GLU A 80 15.80 20.17 5.55
CA GLU A 80 17.14 19.94 6.11
C GLU A 80 18.16 19.54 5.02
N LEU A 81 17.77 18.68 4.08
CA LEU A 81 18.62 18.31 2.95
C LEU A 81 18.93 19.50 2.04
N ARG A 82 17.94 20.38 1.81
CA ARG A 82 18.12 21.62 1.03
C ARG A 82 19.12 22.57 1.68
N LYS A 83 19.01 22.79 2.99
CA LYS A 83 19.97 23.61 3.76
C LYS A 83 21.41 23.11 3.59
N ARG A 84 21.60 21.80 3.46
CA ARG A 84 22.91 21.18 3.28
C ARG A 84 23.46 21.29 1.85
N SER A 85 22.61 21.29 0.83
CA SER A 85 23.02 21.13 -0.57
C SER A 85 23.34 22.42 -1.34
N GLN A 86 23.21 23.62 -0.75
CA GLN A 86 23.48 24.93 -1.41
C GLN A 86 22.79 25.14 -2.77
N VAL A 87 21.77 24.34 -3.11
CA VAL A 87 21.05 24.42 -4.39
C VAL A 87 20.01 25.56 -4.36
N PRO A 88 19.87 26.34 -5.44
CA PRO A 88 18.90 27.44 -5.52
C PRO A 88 17.45 26.97 -5.30
N MET A 89 16.64 27.79 -4.62
CA MET A 89 15.21 27.56 -4.35
C MET A 89 14.35 27.79 -5.61
N SER A 90 14.39 26.90 -6.60
CA SER A 90 13.62 27.10 -7.84
C SER A 90 12.24 26.44 -7.87
N ASP A 91 11.90 25.57 -6.91
CA ASP A 91 10.60 24.89 -6.86
C ASP A 91 10.20 24.63 -5.39
N GLU A 92 9.42 25.55 -4.84
CA GLU A 92 8.80 25.42 -3.51
C GLU A 92 7.29 25.22 -3.69
N THR A 93 6.91 24.01 -4.08
CA THR A 93 5.52 23.56 -3.95
C THR A 93 5.23 23.35 -2.47
N VAL A 94 4.32 24.17 -1.93
CA VAL A 94 3.82 23.98 -0.57
C VAL A 94 2.71 22.94 -0.62
N PHE A 95 2.98 21.78 -0.02
CA PHE A 95 2.01 20.71 0.11
C PHE A 95 1.12 20.97 1.33
N GLU A 96 -0.21 20.95 1.14
CA GLU A 96 -1.16 21.27 2.22
C GLU A 96 -1.46 20.06 3.11
N GLY A 97 -1.09 18.86 2.66
CA GLY A 97 -1.38 17.62 3.35
C GLY A 97 -2.85 17.20 3.20
N LEU A 98 -3.40 16.64 4.28
CA LEU A 98 -4.77 16.13 4.31
C LEU A 98 -5.78 17.28 4.26
N ARG A 99 -6.69 17.25 3.28
CA ARG A 99 -7.69 18.30 3.04
C ARG A 99 -9.11 17.88 3.41
N HIS A 100 -9.47 16.63 3.10
CA HIS A 100 -10.84 16.16 3.27
C HIS A 100 -10.87 14.68 3.63
N THR A 101 -11.84 14.27 4.44
CA THR A 101 -12.06 12.86 4.80
C THR A 101 -13.44 12.39 4.35
N TYR A 102 -13.50 11.21 3.75
CA TYR A 102 -14.74 10.56 3.34
C TYR A 102 -15.10 9.46 4.33
N ASN A 103 -16.31 9.53 4.88
CA ASN A 103 -16.92 8.43 5.63
C ASN A 103 -18.38 8.30 5.21
N ILE A 104 -18.62 7.50 4.18
CA ILE A 104 -19.96 7.24 3.64
C ILE A 104 -20.37 5.82 4.07
N PRO A 105 -21.34 5.67 5.00
CA PRO A 105 -21.81 4.36 5.43
C PRO A 105 -22.23 3.47 4.26
N GLY A 106 -21.69 2.26 4.19
CA GLY A 106 -21.96 1.31 3.11
C GLY A 106 -21.37 1.68 1.74
N GLY A 107 -20.58 2.76 1.67
CA GLY A 107 -19.93 3.23 0.46
C GLY A 107 -18.41 3.28 0.63
N LEU A 108 -17.90 4.49 0.78
CA LEU A 108 -16.48 4.83 0.71
C LEU A 108 -15.95 5.30 2.07
N LEU A 109 -14.79 4.76 2.46
CA LEU A 109 -13.96 5.30 3.53
C LEU A 109 -12.61 5.71 2.91
N GLY A 110 -12.17 6.94 3.16
CA GLY A 110 -10.96 7.46 2.54
C GLY A 110 -10.67 8.92 2.91
N TYR A 111 -9.73 9.54 2.21
CA TYR A 111 -9.43 10.96 2.33
C TYR A 111 -8.84 11.51 1.04
N ALA A 112 -8.87 12.83 0.89
CA ALA A 112 -8.19 13.55 -0.18
C ALA A 112 -7.21 14.57 0.41
N GLY A 113 -6.14 14.86 -0.34
CA GLY A 113 -5.15 15.83 0.06
C GLY A 113 -4.14 16.17 -1.04
N HIS A 114 -3.29 17.14 -0.73
CA HIS A 114 -2.22 17.61 -1.59
C HIS A 114 -0.88 17.23 -0.96
N PHE A 115 -0.20 16.24 -1.54
CA PHE A 115 0.93 15.57 -0.93
C PHE A 115 2.10 15.44 -1.91
N ASP A 116 3.31 15.55 -1.40
CA ASP A 116 4.50 15.18 -2.15
C ASP A 116 4.45 13.69 -2.55
N GLU A 117 4.93 13.35 -3.74
CA GLU A 117 4.95 11.97 -4.25
C GLU A 117 5.69 11.01 -3.29
N GLY A 118 6.70 11.48 -2.56
CA GLY A 118 7.40 10.70 -1.54
C GLY A 118 6.51 10.34 -0.34
N VAL A 119 5.54 11.18 0.01
CA VAL A 119 4.51 10.85 1.02
C VAL A 119 3.54 9.83 0.45
N ILE A 120 3.11 10.00 -0.80
CA ILE A 120 2.21 9.04 -1.46
C ILE A 120 2.84 7.66 -1.55
N GLU A 121 4.13 7.54 -1.83
CA GLU A 121 4.81 6.26 -1.85
C GLU A 121 4.81 5.56 -0.47
N LEU A 122 4.82 6.31 0.63
CA LEU A 122 4.62 5.75 1.98
C LEU A 122 3.18 5.27 2.17
N VAL A 123 2.21 6.09 1.76
CA VAL A 123 0.77 5.77 1.87
C VAL A 123 0.42 4.50 1.08
N ARG A 124 0.95 4.34 -0.13
CA ARG A 124 0.73 3.15 -0.96
C ARG A 124 1.11 1.85 -0.27
N ARG A 125 2.10 1.88 0.62
CA ARG A 125 2.62 0.70 1.32
C ARG A 125 1.89 0.43 2.64
N HIS A 126 0.91 1.26 3.00
CA HIS A 126 0.15 1.07 4.22
C HIS A 126 -0.89 -0.05 4.02
N PRO A 127 -1.00 -1.03 4.96
CA PRO A 127 -1.86 -2.21 4.78
C PRO A 127 -3.35 -1.86 4.66
N ASP A 128 -3.77 -0.69 5.14
CA ASP A 128 -5.16 -0.24 5.10
C ASP A 128 -5.58 0.34 3.74
N VAL A 129 -4.65 0.65 2.83
CA VAL A 129 -4.94 1.34 1.57
C VAL A 129 -5.29 0.34 0.47
N GLU A 130 -6.41 0.57 -0.21
CA GLU A 130 -6.87 -0.26 -1.34
C GLU A 130 -6.29 0.25 -2.66
N TYR A 131 -6.44 1.55 -2.92
CA TYR A 131 -5.87 2.24 -4.07
C TYR A 131 -5.77 3.75 -3.80
N ILE A 132 -5.02 4.44 -4.66
CA ILE A 132 -4.93 5.89 -4.67
C ILE A 132 -5.30 6.37 -6.07
N GLU A 133 -6.16 7.38 -6.15
CA GLU A 133 -6.55 8.03 -7.40
C GLU A 133 -5.91 9.42 -7.48
N ARG A 134 -5.37 9.78 -8.64
CA ARG A 134 -4.91 11.14 -8.94
C ARG A 134 -6.12 12.01 -9.28
N ASP A 135 -6.23 13.15 -8.60
CA ASP A 135 -7.31 14.10 -8.84
C ASP A 135 -7.16 14.75 -10.23
N SER A 136 -8.27 15.18 -10.82
CA SER A 136 -8.30 15.68 -12.20
C SER A 136 -9.39 16.73 -12.46
N GLU A 137 -9.12 17.68 -13.37
CA GLU A 137 -10.03 18.73 -13.85
C GLU A 137 -10.64 18.45 -15.24
#